data_AF-A0A8T5UC76-F1
#
_entry.id   AF-A0A8T5UC76-F1
#
_cell.length_a   1.000
_cell.length_b   1.000
_cell.length_c   1.000
_cell.angle_alpha   90.00
_cell.angle_beta   90.00
_cell.angle_gamma   90.00
#
_symmetry.space_group_name_H-M   'P 1'
#
loop_
_entity.id
_entity.type
_entity.pdbx_description
1 polymer ?
#
loop_
_entity_poly.entity_id
_entity_poly.type
_entity_poly.pdbx_seq_one_letter_code
_entity_poly.pdbx_strand_id
1 'polypeptide(L)'
;MSSNLKDILGTIEQLEKYFDEYQQSLQKNSENIIQNLSFTWKKMQLEHEDVKKLEEKIEIQNNELTELKTKSDDLEKKIEVLNSSKNDLQAKNSELQKSLEQLSDNLKGPKLEHEDLQLKLKNVNDKIATKENDNNLLDQKKIDNENRERHLRTEYSEEKMKDLDLKLNHLKRNNYFTSFLIENSEEEISEVDILATIMAQGSCNLDELKKLLSIPPIMAVRTIKQLAVKGIINLDEDTNIVTMP
;
A
#
# COMPACT_ATOMS: atom_id res chain seq x y z
N MET A 1 -8.04 -98.43 -136.51
CA MET A 1 -7.05 -97.57 -135.82
C MET A 1 -7.56 -96.16 -135.48
N SER A 2 -8.54 -95.60 -136.22
CA SER A 2 -9.05 -94.24 -135.98
C SER A 2 -9.83 -94.02 -134.67
N SER A 3 -10.40 -95.06 -134.05
CA SER A 3 -11.20 -94.93 -132.81
C SER A 3 -10.32 -94.65 -131.58
N ASN A 4 -9.25 -95.44 -131.40
CA ASN A 4 -8.34 -95.34 -130.24
C ASN A 4 -7.68 -93.96 -130.11
N LEU A 5 -7.33 -93.32 -131.23
CA LEU A 5 -6.71 -91.99 -131.24
C LEU A 5 -7.68 -90.89 -130.81
N LYS A 6 -8.97 -91.06 -131.12
CA LYS A 6 -10.04 -90.12 -130.75
C LYS A 6 -10.36 -90.20 -129.26
N ASP A 7 -10.33 -91.42 -128.70
CA ASP A 7 -10.51 -91.65 -127.26
C ASP A 7 -9.33 -91.12 -126.43
N ILE A 8 -8.10 -91.25 -126.93
CA ILE A 8 -6.88 -90.67 -126.32
C ILE A 8 -6.92 -89.14 -126.33
N LEU A 9 -7.30 -88.52 -127.45
CA LEU A 9 -7.49 -87.07 -127.53
C LEU A 9 -8.57 -86.58 -126.56
N GLY A 10 -9.70 -87.27 -126.47
CA GLY A 10 -10.77 -86.92 -125.52
C GLY A 10 -10.34 -87.04 -124.05
N THR A 11 -9.45 -87.98 -123.72
CA THR A 11 -8.89 -88.09 -122.35
C THR A 11 -7.87 -87.00 -122.06
N ILE A 12 -7.06 -86.58 -123.05
CA ILE A 12 -6.14 -85.44 -122.91
C ILE A 12 -6.90 -84.14 -122.66
N GLU A 13 -7.95 -83.86 -123.46
CA GLU A 13 -8.79 -82.66 -123.27
C GLU A 13 -9.48 -82.63 -121.89
N GLN A 14 -9.91 -83.79 -121.38
CA GLN A 14 -10.45 -83.90 -120.03
C GLN A 14 -9.39 -83.61 -118.96
N LEU A 15 -8.18 -84.14 -119.11
CA LEU A 15 -7.07 -83.90 -118.19
C LEU A 15 -6.65 -82.43 -118.16
N GLU A 16 -6.58 -81.78 -119.33
CA GLU A 16 -6.30 -80.33 -119.43
C GLU A 16 -7.37 -79.53 -118.70
N LYS A 17 -8.65 -79.86 -118.91
CA LYS A 17 -9.75 -79.22 -118.20
C LYS A 17 -9.67 -79.41 -116.67
N TYR A 18 -9.38 -80.63 -116.20
CA TYR A 18 -9.19 -80.88 -114.78
C TYR A 18 -8.00 -80.12 -114.19
N PHE A 19 -6.91 -80.01 -114.96
CA PHE A 19 -5.74 -79.26 -114.55
C PHE A 19 -6.03 -77.76 -114.45
N ASP A 20 -6.73 -77.18 -115.42
CA ASP A 20 -7.17 -75.79 -115.40
C ASP A 20 -8.12 -75.50 -114.22
N GLU A 21 -9.08 -76.37 -113.96
CA GLU A 21 -9.99 -76.27 -112.81
C GLU A 21 -9.21 -76.35 -111.48
N TYR A 22 -8.24 -77.25 -111.37
CA TYR A 22 -7.37 -77.35 -110.20
C TYR A 22 -6.52 -76.08 -110.02
N GLN A 23 -5.91 -75.57 -111.08
CA GLN A 23 -5.07 -74.39 -111.04
C GLN A 23 -5.89 -73.14 -110.66
N GLN A 24 -7.10 -72.97 -111.20
CA GLN A 24 -8.02 -71.90 -110.78
C GLN A 24 -8.43 -72.03 -109.31
N SER A 25 -8.74 -73.25 -108.85
CA SER A 25 -9.09 -73.51 -107.45
C SER A 25 -7.93 -73.18 -106.50
N LEU A 26 -6.71 -73.62 -106.86
CA LEU A 26 -5.49 -73.31 -106.12
C LEU A 26 -5.24 -71.81 -106.04
N GLN A 27 -5.36 -71.11 -107.17
CA GLN A 27 -5.15 -69.66 -107.26
C GLN A 27 -6.17 -68.90 -106.40
N LYS A 28 -7.46 -69.23 -106.52
CA LYS A 28 -8.52 -68.66 -105.67
C LYS A 28 -8.28 -68.91 -104.18
N ASN A 29 -7.87 -70.13 -103.82
CA ASN A 29 -7.56 -70.45 -102.43
C ASN A 29 -6.35 -69.65 -101.92
N SER A 30 -5.30 -69.49 -102.75
CA SER A 30 -4.12 -68.70 -102.40
C SER A 30 -4.47 -67.22 -102.19
N GLU A 31 -5.32 -66.64 -103.04
CA GLU A 31 -5.80 -65.26 -102.89
C GLU A 31 -6.59 -65.07 -101.60
N ASN A 32 -7.50 -66.01 -101.27
CA ASN A 32 -8.24 -65.98 -100.01
C ASN A 32 -7.31 -66.03 -98.79
N ILE A 33 -6.28 -66.89 -98.82
CA ILE A 33 -5.28 -66.98 -97.73
C ILE A 33 -4.54 -65.65 -97.59
N ILE A 34 -4.08 -65.05 -98.69
CA ILE A 34 -3.36 -63.77 -98.68
C ILE A 34 -4.26 -62.65 -98.11
N GLN A 35 -5.53 -62.59 -98.51
CA GLN A 35 -6.48 -61.61 -97.99
C GLN A 35 -6.71 -61.78 -96.49
N ASN A 36 -6.90 -63.03 -96.02
CA ASN A 36 -7.07 -63.32 -94.60
C ASN A 36 -5.83 -62.95 -93.78
N LEU A 37 -4.62 -63.28 -94.27
CA LEU A 37 -3.37 -62.91 -93.62
C LEU A 37 -3.20 -61.39 -93.56
N SER A 38 -3.50 -60.68 -94.65
CA SER A 38 -3.45 -59.20 -94.70
C SER A 38 -4.42 -58.56 -93.71
N PHE A 39 -5.64 -59.08 -93.61
CA PHE A 39 -6.63 -58.61 -92.64
C PHE A 39 -6.19 -58.88 -91.20
N THR A 40 -5.66 -60.08 -90.93
CA THR A 40 -5.16 -60.46 -89.60
C THR A 40 -3.97 -59.60 -89.18
N TRP A 41 -3.04 -59.33 -90.11
CA TRP A 41 -1.92 -58.43 -89.89
C TRP A 41 -2.37 -57.02 -89.51
N LYS A 42 -3.35 -56.45 -90.23
CA LYS A 42 -3.90 -55.12 -89.90
C LYS A 42 -4.53 -55.09 -88.51
N LYS A 43 -5.27 -56.13 -88.12
CA LYS A 43 -5.81 -56.24 -86.76
C LYS A 43 -4.71 -56.29 -85.71
N MET A 44 -3.68 -57.10 -85.94
CA MET A 44 -2.53 -57.22 -85.04
C MET A 44 -1.79 -55.89 -84.87
N GLN A 45 -1.65 -55.11 -85.94
CA GLN A 45 -1.05 -53.77 -85.86
C GLN A 45 -1.89 -52.81 -85.00
N LEU A 46 -3.22 -52.84 -85.12
CA LEU A 46 -4.11 -52.02 -84.29
C LEU A 46 -4.03 -52.42 -82.81
N GLU A 47 -4.09 -53.73 -82.53
CA GLU A 47 -3.94 -54.24 -81.15
C GLU A 47 -2.58 -53.87 -80.55
N HIS A 48 -1.50 -53.94 -81.34
CA HIS A 48 -0.18 -53.53 -80.89
C HIS A 48 -0.12 -52.03 -80.52
N GLU A 49 -0.78 -51.17 -81.30
CA GLU A 49 -0.84 -49.74 -81.00
C GLU A 49 -1.68 -49.44 -79.75
N ASP A 50 -2.75 -50.19 -79.53
CA ASP A 50 -3.56 -50.07 -78.31
C ASP A 50 -2.80 -50.56 -77.07
N VAL A 51 -2.03 -51.65 -77.18
CA VAL A 51 -1.13 -52.12 -76.12
C VAL A 51 -0.11 -51.05 -75.75
N LYS A 52 0.52 -50.42 -76.75
CA LYS A 52 1.49 -49.34 -76.50
C LYS A 52 0.86 -48.15 -75.76
N LYS A 53 -0.36 -47.75 -76.13
CA LYS A 53 -1.11 -46.69 -75.44
C LYS A 53 -1.44 -47.07 -73.99
N LEU A 54 -1.72 -48.35 -73.73
CA LEU A 54 -1.97 -48.84 -72.37
C LEU A 54 -0.68 -48.86 -71.53
N GLU A 55 0.44 -49.27 -72.12
CA GLU A 55 1.75 -49.24 -71.47
C GLU A 55 2.14 -47.81 -71.05
N GLU A 56 1.99 -46.83 -71.96
CA GLU A 56 2.24 -45.42 -71.66
C GLU A 56 1.32 -44.91 -70.53
N LYS A 57 0.04 -45.29 -70.52
CA LYS A 57 -0.87 -44.93 -69.42
C LYS A 57 -0.47 -45.55 -68.09
N ILE A 58 -0.06 -46.82 -68.08
CA ILE A 58 0.40 -47.51 -66.87
C ILE A 58 1.65 -46.83 -66.32
N GLU A 59 2.58 -46.42 -67.18
CA GLU A 59 3.79 -45.70 -66.77
C GLU A 59 3.44 -44.36 -66.10
N ILE A 60 2.56 -43.57 -66.71
CA ILE A 60 2.08 -42.31 -66.14
C ILE A 60 1.43 -42.53 -64.77
N GLN A 61 0.52 -43.52 -64.66
CA GLN A 61 -0.16 -43.83 -63.41
C GLN A 61 0.80 -44.30 -62.32
N ASN A 62 1.81 -45.09 -62.68
CA ASN A 62 2.85 -45.51 -61.73
C ASN A 62 3.64 -44.31 -61.20
N ASN A 63 4.02 -43.38 -62.09
CA ASN A 63 4.71 -42.16 -61.68
C ASN A 63 3.84 -41.32 -60.73
N GLU A 64 2.57 -41.10 -61.06
CA GLU A 64 1.62 -40.39 -60.18
C GLU A 64 1.47 -41.09 -58.81
N LEU A 65 1.41 -42.43 -58.79
CA LEU A 65 1.31 -43.20 -57.55
C LEU A 65 2.56 -43.04 -56.69
N THR A 66 3.76 -43.05 -57.30
CA THR A 66 5.01 -42.79 -56.56
C THR A 66 5.05 -41.38 -55.98
N GLU A 67 4.62 -40.36 -56.73
CA GLU A 67 4.53 -39.00 -56.22
C GLU A 67 3.55 -38.89 -55.05
N LEU A 68 2.35 -39.47 -55.17
CA LEU A 68 1.36 -39.47 -54.09
C LEU A 68 1.89 -40.18 -52.85
N LYS A 69 2.63 -41.28 -53.02
CA LYS A 69 3.24 -42.00 -51.92
C LYS A 69 4.29 -41.14 -51.19
N THR A 70 5.17 -40.47 -51.93
CA THR A 70 6.15 -39.55 -51.31
C THR A 70 5.48 -38.40 -50.57
N LYS A 71 4.40 -37.81 -51.13
CA LYS A 71 3.61 -36.77 -50.45
C LYS A 71 2.93 -37.30 -49.19
N SER A 72 2.45 -38.54 -49.21
CA SER A 72 1.85 -39.19 -48.04
C SER A 72 2.89 -39.37 -46.92
N ASP A 73 4.06 -39.89 -47.24
CA ASP A 73 5.15 -40.10 -46.27
C ASP A 73 5.60 -38.77 -45.64
N ASP A 74 5.66 -37.69 -46.43
CA ASP A 74 5.99 -36.35 -45.92
C ASP A 74 4.91 -35.76 -45.02
N LEU A 75 3.62 -36.05 -45.30
CA LEU A 75 2.51 -35.65 -44.44
C LEU A 75 2.52 -36.42 -43.12
N GLU A 76 2.84 -37.72 -43.14
CA GLU A 76 2.99 -38.53 -41.91
C GLU A 76 4.09 -37.97 -41.01
N LYS A 77 5.27 -37.65 -41.56
CA LYS A 77 6.35 -37.00 -40.79
C LYS A 77 5.90 -35.68 -40.17
N LYS A 78 5.14 -34.85 -40.90
CA LYS A 78 4.59 -33.59 -40.36
C LYS A 78 3.61 -33.85 -39.22
N ILE A 79 2.78 -34.88 -39.33
CA ILE A 79 1.85 -35.28 -38.27
C ILE A 79 2.62 -35.72 -37.02
N GLU A 80 3.69 -36.51 -37.16
CA GLU A 80 4.53 -36.90 -36.02
C GLU A 80 5.15 -35.69 -35.31
N VAL A 81 5.72 -34.74 -36.07
CA VAL A 81 6.29 -33.50 -35.50
C VAL A 81 5.22 -32.69 -34.77
N LEU A 82 4.03 -32.53 -35.35
CA LEU A 82 2.91 -31.83 -34.71
C LEU A 82 2.45 -32.53 -33.44
N ASN A 83 2.39 -33.86 -33.43
CA ASN A 83 2.04 -34.63 -32.24
C ASN A 83 3.08 -34.47 -31.12
N SER A 84 4.38 -34.49 -31.46
CA SER A 84 5.43 -34.19 -30.48
C SER A 84 5.28 -32.79 -29.90
N SER A 85 5.09 -31.77 -30.76
CA SER A 85 4.90 -30.40 -30.31
C SER A 85 3.65 -30.22 -29.45
N LYS A 86 2.55 -30.94 -29.76
CA LYS A 86 1.33 -30.95 -28.95
C LYS A 86 1.60 -31.50 -27.56
N ASN A 87 2.32 -32.62 -27.45
CA ASN A 87 2.65 -33.23 -26.16
C ASN A 87 3.54 -32.31 -25.31
N ASP A 88 4.53 -31.67 -25.92
CA ASP A 88 5.41 -30.71 -25.23
C ASP A 88 4.63 -29.50 -24.69
N LEU A 89 3.71 -28.95 -25.50
CA LEU A 89 2.84 -27.84 -25.07
C LEU A 89 1.90 -28.27 -23.94
N GLN A 90 1.36 -29.48 -23.98
CA GLN A 90 0.51 -30.02 -22.92
C GLN A 90 1.28 -30.22 -21.61
N ALA A 91 2.54 -30.68 -21.68
CA ALA A 91 3.42 -30.78 -20.52
C ALA A 91 3.68 -29.39 -19.90
N LYS A 92 4.08 -28.40 -20.71
CA LYS A 92 4.29 -27.01 -20.26
C LYS A 92 3.03 -26.41 -19.64
N ASN A 93 1.86 -26.65 -20.22
CA ASN A 93 0.60 -26.15 -19.67
C ASN A 93 0.31 -26.75 -18.29
N SER A 94 0.60 -28.04 -18.12
CA SER A 94 0.44 -28.73 -16.84
C SER A 94 1.41 -28.20 -15.77
N GLU A 95 2.65 -27.87 -16.15
CA GLU A 95 3.63 -27.23 -15.26
C GLU A 95 3.18 -25.82 -14.85
N LEU A 96 2.75 -24.99 -15.81
CA LEU A 96 2.25 -23.65 -15.53
C LEU A 96 1.03 -23.67 -14.61
N GLN A 97 0.12 -24.62 -14.80
CA GLN A 97 -1.04 -24.78 -13.93
C GLN A 97 -0.63 -25.10 -12.49
N LYS A 98 0.34 -26.01 -12.30
CA LYS A 98 0.90 -26.30 -10.97
C LYS A 98 1.58 -25.08 -10.34
N SER A 99 2.37 -24.32 -11.11
CA SER A 99 2.99 -23.10 -10.61
C SER A 99 1.96 -22.05 -10.20
N LEU A 100 0.86 -21.93 -10.93
CA LEU A 100 -0.23 -21.01 -10.62
C LEU A 100 -0.97 -21.42 -9.33
N GLU A 101 -1.24 -22.71 -9.16
CA GLU A 101 -1.80 -23.25 -7.91
C GLU A 101 -0.89 -22.97 -6.71
N GLN A 102 0.41 -23.22 -6.84
CA GLN A 102 1.41 -22.92 -5.81
C GLN A 102 1.47 -21.42 -5.47
N LEU A 103 1.48 -20.54 -6.47
CA LEU A 103 1.45 -19.09 -6.27
C LEU A 103 0.18 -18.65 -5.56
N SER A 104 -0.97 -19.21 -5.94
CA SER A 104 -2.25 -18.93 -5.30
C SER A 104 -2.24 -19.36 -3.83
N ASP A 105 -1.71 -20.54 -3.51
CA ASP A 105 -1.60 -21.02 -2.13
C ASP A 105 -0.61 -20.19 -1.31
N ASN A 106 0.55 -19.84 -1.88
CA ASN A 106 1.53 -18.97 -1.25
C ASN A 106 0.97 -17.57 -0.95
N LEU A 107 -0.03 -17.10 -1.71
CA LEU A 107 -0.66 -15.80 -1.52
C LEU A 107 -1.74 -15.79 -0.43
N LYS A 108 -2.26 -16.95 -0.01
CA LYS A 108 -3.27 -17.05 1.06
C LYS A 108 -2.72 -16.63 2.41
N GLY A 109 -1.50 -17.05 2.76
CA GLY A 109 -0.84 -16.70 4.02
C GLY A 109 -0.66 -15.19 4.20
N PRO A 110 0.02 -14.49 3.28
CA PRO A 110 0.19 -13.04 3.33
C PRO A 110 -1.13 -12.26 3.35
N LYS A 111 -2.18 -12.75 2.67
CA LYS A 111 -3.52 -12.14 2.75
C LYS A 111 -4.09 -12.19 4.16
N LEU A 112 -4.02 -13.34 4.82
CA LEU A 112 -4.47 -13.51 6.21
C LEU A 112 -3.65 -12.64 7.17
N GLU A 113 -2.34 -12.60 7.00
CA GLU A 113 -1.46 -11.73 7.80
C GLU A 113 -1.79 -10.25 7.61
N HIS A 114 -2.09 -9.83 6.37
CA HIS A 114 -2.49 -8.46 6.08
C HIS A 114 -3.82 -8.09 6.76
N GLU A 115 -4.82 -8.98 6.72
CA GLU A 115 -6.10 -8.78 7.41
C GLU A 115 -5.91 -8.69 8.94
N ASP A 116 -5.09 -9.55 9.54
CA ASP A 116 -4.77 -9.50 10.97
C ASP A 116 -4.06 -8.19 11.36
N LEU A 117 -3.09 -7.74 10.54
CA LEU A 117 -2.41 -6.47 10.76
C LEU A 117 -3.37 -5.27 10.64
N GLN A 118 -4.30 -5.28 9.69
CA GLN A 118 -5.33 -4.23 9.57
C GLN A 118 -6.22 -4.18 10.81
N LEU A 119 -6.64 -5.34 11.33
CA LEU A 119 -7.44 -5.42 12.57
C LEU A 119 -6.66 -4.89 13.78
N LYS A 120 -5.39 -5.26 13.91
CA LYS A 120 -4.50 -4.74 14.97
C LYS A 120 -4.33 -3.23 14.88
N LEU A 121 -4.10 -2.70 13.67
CA LEU A 121 -3.98 -1.25 13.44
C LEU A 121 -5.25 -0.52 13.84
N LYS A 122 -6.43 -1.03 13.43
CA LYS A 122 -7.72 -0.45 13.81
C LYS A 122 -7.90 -0.40 15.33
N ASN A 123 -7.63 -1.51 16.02
CA ASN A 123 -7.70 -1.57 17.49
C ASN A 123 -6.74 -0.59 18.17
N VAL A 124 -5.54 -0.38 17.63
CA VAL A 124 -4.58 0.60 18.15
C VAL A 124 -5.10 2.02 17.94
N ASN A 125 -5.63 2.34 16.76
CA ASN A 125 -6.22 3.64 16.47
C ASN A 125 -7.41 3.95 17.39
N ASP A 126 -8.30 2.98 17.62
CA ASP A 126 -9.42 3.15 18.56
C ASP A 126 -8.91 3.44 19.98
N LYS A 127 -7.86 2.74 20.44
CA LYS A 127 -7.21 3.01 21.72
C LYS A 127 -6.59 4.41 21.79
N ILE A 128 -5.94 4.86 20.72
CA ILE A 128 -5.37 6.22 20.64
C ILE A 128 -6.49 7.24 20.77
N ALA A 129 -7.57 7.10 20.00
CA ALA A 129 -8.72 8.01 20.06
C ALA A 129 -9.32 8.09 21.48
N THR A 130 -9.46 6.94 22.17
CA THR A 130 -9.92 6.95 23.57
C THR A 130 -8.98 7.70 24.50
N LYS A 131 -7.65 7.50 24.36
CA LYS A 131 -6.67 8.19 25.20
C LYS A 131 -6.59 9.68 24.92
N GLU A 132 -6.71 10.09 23.66
CA GLU A 132 -6.77 11.51 23.29
C GLU A 132 -8.00 12.18 23.91
N ASN A 133 -9.15 11.51 23.89
CA ASN A 133 -10.36 11.99 24.56
C ASN A 133 -10.18 12.10 26.08
N ASP A 134 -9.61 11.07 26.73
CA ASP A 134 -9.31 11.10 28.16
C ASP A 134 -8.32 12.22 28.51
N ASN A 135 -7.30 12.45 27.69
CA ASN A 135 -6.33 13.51 27.90
C ASN A 135 -6.99 14.90 27.78
N ASN A 136 -7.85 15.10 26.78
CA ASN A 136 -8.62 16.34 26.63
C ASN A 136 -9.52 16.60 27.85
N LEU A 137 -10.16 15.56 28.41
CA LEU A 137 -10.95 15.66 29.64
C LEU A 137 -10.10 16.03 30.86
N LEU A 138 -8.90 15.45 30.98
CA LEU A 138 -7.96 15.79 32.05
C LEU A 138 -7.46 17.24 31.93
N ASP A 139 -7.16 17.70 30.72
CA ASP A 139 -6.75 19.08 30.46
C ASP A 139 -7.87 20.07 30.82
N GLN A 140 -9.12 19.78 30.44
CA GLN A 140 -10.28 20.58 30.87
C GLN A 140 -10.40 20.63 32.40
N LYS A 141 -10.33 19.47 33.07
CA LYS A 141 -10.40 19.38 34.52
C LYS A 141 -9.26 20.14 35.22
N LYS A 142 -8.07 20.14 34.62
CA LYS A 142 -6.92 20.91 35.14
C LYS A 142 -7.19 22.41 35.07
N ILE A 143 -7.70 22.90 33.94
CA ILE A 143 -8.11 24.31 33.78
C ILE A 143 -9.18 24.69 34.80
N ASP A 144 -10.20 23.84 34.97
CA ASP A 144 -11.28 24.08 35.95
C ASP A 144 -10.75 24.14 37.39
N ASN A 145 -9.84 23.24 37.75
CA ASN A 145 -9.18 23.26 39.06
C ASN A 145 -8.32 24.51 39.27
N GLU A 146 -7.53 24.91 38.27
CA GLU A 146 -6.73 26.13 38.32
C GLU A 146 -7.62 27.38 38.48
N ASN A 147 -8.75 27.44 37.77
CA ASN A 147 -9.72 28.52 37.91
C ASN A 147 -10.36 28.54 39.30
N ARG A 148 -10.76 27.37 39.82
CA ARG A 148 -11.32 27.25 41.18
C ARG A 148 -10.31 27.66 42.24
N GLU A 149 -9.05 27.29 42.09
CA GLU A 149 -7.98 27.70 43.00
C GLU A 149 -7.77 29.22 42.96
N ARG A 150 -7.76 29.83 41.77
CA ARG A 150 -7.69 31.31 41.62
C ARG A 150 -8.86 32.00 42.30
N HIS A 151 -10.09 31.49 42.12
CA HIS A 151 -11.27 32.02 42.79
C HIS A 151 -11.13 31.95 44.31
N LEU A 152 -10.79 30.78 44.87
CA LEU A 152 -10.60 30.60 46.32
C LEU A 152 -9.50 31.50 46.88
N ARG A 153 -8.38 31.66 46.16
CA ARG A 153 -7.29 32.58 46.55
C ARG A 153 -7.76 34.04 46.58
N THR A 154 -8.58 34.42 45.60
CA THR A 154 -9.14 35.77 45.51
C THR A 154 -10.14 36.02 46.63
N GLU A 155 -11.10 35.12 46.84
CA GLU A 155 -12.08 35.17 47.94
C GLU A 155 -11.38 35.26 49.30
N TYR A 156 -10.39 34.40 49.56
CA TYR A 156 -9.62 34.43 50.80
C TYR A 156 -8.88 35.76 50.99
N SER A 157 -8.28 36.31 49.93
CA SER A 157 -7.63 37.61 49.98
C SER A 157 -8.63 38.74 50.25
N GLU A 158 -9.80 38.71 49.63
CA GLU A 158 -10.87 39.69 49.84
C GLU A 158 -11.42 39.63 51.27
N GLU A 159 -11.67 38.43 51.81
CA GLU A 159 -12.10 38.24 53.20
C GLU A 159 -11.06 38.77 54.18
N LYS A 160 -9.77 38.46 53.96
CA LYS A 160 -8.68 38.94 54.80
C LYS A 160 -8.52 40.47 54.73
N MET A 161 -8.70 41.07 53.55
CA MET A 161 -8.71 42.52 53.39
C MET A 161 -9.87 43.17 54.15
N LYS A 162 -11.08 42.59 54.06
CA LYS A 162 -12.24 43.07 54.84
C LYS A 162 -11.98 43.01 56.35
N ASP A 163 -11.41 41.93 56.86
CA ASP A 163 -11.06 41.81 58.27
C ASP A 163 -10.00 42.85 58.70
N LEU A 164 -8.98 43.08 57.86
CA LEU A 164 -7.98 44.11 58.09
C LEU A 164 -8.57 45.52 58.07
N ASP A 165 -9.47 45.82 57.14
CA ASP A 165 -10.17 47.11 57.08
C ASP A 165 -11.05 47.34 58.31
N LEU A 166 -11.74 46.31 58.80
CA LEU A 166 -12.51 46.38 60.04
C LEU A 166 -11.58 46.67 61.23
N LYS A 167 -10.45 45.99 61.34
CA LYS A 167 -9.43 46.24 62.39
C LYS A 167 -8.84 47.63 62.28
N LEU A 168 -8.50 48.08 61.07
CA LEU A 168 -7.94 49.41 60.83
C LEU A 168 -8.94 50.51 61.23
N ASN A 169 -10.21 50.36 60.84
CA ASN A 169 -11.27 51.29 61.22
C ASN A 169 -11.50 51.31 62.73
N HIS A 170 -11.44 50.15 63.39
CA HIS A 170 -11.53 50.07 64.84
C HIS A 170 -10.36 50.79 65.53
N LEU A 171 -9.12 50.57 65.06
CA LEU A 171 -7.94 51.26 65.58
C LEU A 171 -7.98 52.77 65.34
N LYS A 172 -8.41 53.23 64.15
CA LYS A 172 -8.59 54.65 63.85
C LYS A 172 -9.60 55.29 64.79
N ARG A 173 -10.71 54.60 65.09
CA ARG A 173 -11.74 55.11 66.02
C ARG A 173 -11.22 55.17 67.46
N ASN A 174 -10.50 54.15 67.91
CA ASN A 174 -9.96 54.11 69.28
C ASN A 174 -8.84 55.14 69.50
N ASN A 175 -8.03 55.38 68.48
CA ASN A 175 -6.92 56.35 68.54
C ASN A 175 -7.28 57.73 67.99
N TYR A 176 -8.54 57.97 67.63
CA TYR A 176 -8.98 59.23 67.03
C TYR A 176 -8.58 60.45 67.86
N PHE A 177 -8.81 60.40 69.18
CA PHE A 177 -8.44 61.50 70.07
C PHE A 177 -6.93 61.71 70.13
N THR A 178 -6.15 60.63 70.20
CA THR A 178 -4.68 60.71 70.27
C THR A 178 -4.10 61.25 68.96
N SER A 179 -4.54 60.74 67.81
CA SER A 179 -4.13 61.23 66.49
C SER A 179 -4.56 62.68 66.25
N PHE A 180 -5.78 63.05 66.67
CA PHE A 180 -6.27 64.42 66.56
C PHE A 180 -5.43 65.40 67.40
N LEU A 181 -5.08 65.01 68.63
CA LEU A 181 -4.22 65.82 69.50
C LEU A 181 -2.79 65.96 68.93
N ILE A 182 -2.24 64.91 68.32
CA ILE A 182 -0.91 64.95 67.67
C ILE A 182 -0.93 65.84 66.42
N GLU A 183 -1.96 65.77 65.58
CA GLU A 183 -2.00 66.52 64.32
C GLU A 183 -2.36 68.00 64.50
N ASN A 184 -3.03 68.37 65.59
CA ASN A 184 -3.56 69.72 65.80
C ASN A 184 -2.98 70.42 67.05
N SER A 185 -1.91 69.90 67.66
CA SER A 185 -1.23 70.61 68.75
C SER A 185 -0.33 71.71 68.17
N GLU A 186 -0.65 72.97 68.48
CA GLU A 186 0.16 74.15 68.13
C GLU A 186 1.38 74.36 69.06
N GLU A 187 1.54 73.55 70.12
CA GLU A 187 2.70 73.52 71.00
C GLU A 187 3.57 72.27 70.74
N GLU A 188 4.87 72.48 70.55
CA GLU A 188 5.86 71.41 70.36
C GLU A 188 6.18 70.76 71.71
N ILE A 189 5.42 69.71 72.07
CA ILE A 189 5.58 68.99 73.35
C ILE A 189 6.67 67.92 73.19
N SER A 190 7.86 68.22 73.70
CA SER A 190 9.03 67.34 73.62
C SER A 190 8.82 65.91 74.15
N GLU A 191 7.91 65.72 75.12
CA GLU A 191 7.49 64.41 75.63
C GLU A 191 6.82 63.56 74.55
N VAL A 192 6.04 64.18 73.66
CA VAL A 192 5.32 63.50 72.58
C VAL A 192 6.28 63.07 71.49
N ASP A 193 7.28 63.89 71.16
CA ASP A 193 8.33 63.52 70.19
C ASP A 193 9.23 62.39 70.71
N ILE A 194 9.56 62.41 72.00
CA ILE A 194 10.26 61.31 72.69
C ILE A 194 9.47 60.01 72.53
N LEU A 195 8.18 60.04 72.86
CA LEU A 195 7.31 58.86 72.79
C LEU A 195 7.09 58.39 71.35
N ALA A 196 6.85 59.29 70.41
CA ALA A 196 6.67 58.97 68.99
C ALA A 196 7.94 58.33 68.39
N THR A 197 9.12 58.84 68.74
CA THR A 197 10.41 58.29 68.28
C THR A 197 10.63 56.88 68.83
N ILE A 198 10.36 56.66 70.11
CA ILE A 198 10.47 55.32 70.74
C ILE A 198 9.43 54.37 70.16
N MET A 199 8.19 54.82 69.93
CA MET A 199 7.14 54.01 69.32
C MET A 199 7.45 53.61 67.86
N ALA A 200 8.14 54.47 67.10
CA ALA A 200 8.53 54.18 65.72
C ALA A 200 9.73 53.21 65.64
N GLN A 201 10.68 53.29 66.58
CA GLN A 201 11.92 52.49 66.56
C GLN A 201 11.87 51.25 67.49
N GLY A 202 10.88 51.16 68.39
CA GLY A 202 10.69 50.06 69.34
C GLY A 202 11.59 50.16 70.59
N SER A 203 12.85 50.51 70.40
CA SER A 203 13.80 50.86 71.47
C SER A 203 14.80 51.90 70.95
N CYS A 204 15.27 52.78 71.82
CA CYS A 204 16.24 53.80 71.42
C CYS A 204 17.25 54.07 72.54
N ASN A 205 18.49 54.33 72.17
CA ASN A 205 19.53 54.70 73.13
C ASN A 205 19.34 56.16 73.56
N LEU A 206 19.47 56.43 74.86
CA LEU A 206 19.36 57.75 75.46
C LEU A 206 20.22 58.81 74.74
N ASP A 207 21.43 58.46 74.28
CA ASP A 207 22.33 59.40 73.60
C ASP A 207 21.94 59.66 72.14
N GLU A 208 21.27 58.71 71.49
CA GLU A 208 20.69 58.91 70.15
C GLU A 208 19.42 59.74 70.24
N LEU A 209 18.58 59.48 71.24
CA LEU A 209 17.37 60.25 71.52
C LEU A 209 17.68 61.74 71.75
N LYS A 210 18.75 62.03 72.51
CA LYS A 210 19.23 63.41 72.74
C LYS A 210 19.61 64.16 71.46
N LYS A 211 20.02 63.46 70.40
CA LYS A 211 20.42 64.08 69.12
C LYS A 211 19.24 64.31 68.18
N LEU A 212 18.22 63.47 68.29
CA LEU A 212 17.03 63.52 67.44
C LEU A 212 16.00 64.55 67.92
N LEU A 213 16.07 64.94 69.19
CA LEU A 213 15.14 65.91 69.79
C LEU A 213 15.65 67.34 69.65
N SER A 214 14.73 68.25 69.29
CA SER A 214 14.95 69.69 69.10
C SER A 214 15.17 70.47 70.42
N ILE A 215 15.52 69.79 71.52
CA ILE A 215 15.63 70.36 72.86
C ILE A 215 17.02 70.16 73.48
N PRO A 216 17.47 71.05 74.37
CA PRO A 216 18.78 70.93 75.02
C PRO A 216 18.98 69.57 75.71
N PRO A 217 20.17 68.93 75.60
CA PRO A 217 20.39 67.55 76.08
C PRO A 217 20.07 67.33 77.56
N ILE A 218 20.27 68.34 78.40
CA ILE A 218 19.96 68.29 79.84
C ILE A 218 18.44 68.24 80.07
N MET A 219 17.68 69.02 79.30
CA MET A 219 16.22 69.01 79.35
C MET A 219 15.67 67.69 78.82
N ALA A 220 16.24 67.16 77.72
CA ALA A 220 15.86 65.85 77.18
C ALA A 220 16.08 64.73 78.22
N VAL A 221 17.25 64.67 78.87
CA VAL A 221 17.52 63.67 79.91
C VAL A 221 16.57 63.81 81.10
N ARG A 222 16.29 65.05 81.53
CA ARG A 222 15.36 65.29 82.64
C ARG A 222 13.96 64.83 82.28
N THR A 223 13.47 65.16 81.09
CA THR A 223 12.14 64.78 80.61
C THR A 223 12.04 63.27 80.45
N ILE A 224 13.03 62.60 79.86
CA ILE A 224 13.08 61.13 79.73
C ILE A 224 13.08 60.47 81.12
N LYS A 225 13.90 60.95 82.05
CA LYS A 225 13.88 60.44 83.43
C LYS A 225 12.55 60.68 84.13
N GLN A 226 11.89 61.82 83.90
CA GLN A 226 10.58 62.10 84.47
C GLN A 226 9.49 61.19 83.88
N LEU A 227 9.53 60.92 82.58
CA LEU A 227 8.64 59.96 81.93
C LEU A 227 8.88 58.54 82.46
N ALA A 228 10.15 58.16 82.71
CA ALA A 228 10.49 56.88 83.30
C ALA A 228 10.02 56.74 84.75
N VAL A 229 10.21 57.77 85.58
CA VAL A 229 9.70 57.82 86.96
C VAL A 229 8.17 57.76 87.01
N LYS A 230 7.49 58.35 86.03
CA LYS A 230 6.03 58.27 85.89
C LYS A 230 5.55 56.93 85.31
N GLY A 231 6.45 56.01 84.98
CA GLY A 231 6.14 54.70 84.42
C GLY A 231 5.61 54.74 82.99
N ILE A 232 5.84 55.84 82.26
CA ILE A 232 5.36 56.02 80.88
C ILE A 232 6.32 55.37 79.88
N ILE A 233 7.60 55.27 80.23
CA ILE A 233 8.67 54.59 79.48
C ILE A 233 9.56 53.80 80.45
N ASN A 234 10.19 52.74 79.97
CA ASN A 234 11.22 52.03 80.73
C ASN A 234 12.59 52.59 80.34
N LEU A 235 13.32 53.12 81.32
CA LEU A 235 14.72 53.49 81.18
C LEU A 235 15.53 52.48 81.98
N ASP A 236 16.33 51.67 81.28
CA ASP A 236 17.35 50.85 81.91
C ASP A 236 18.57 51.72 82.20
N GLU A 237 18.81 52.02 83.47
CA GLU A 237 19.92 52.89 83.89
C GLU A 237 21.30 52.22 83.69
N ASP A 238 21.35 50.89 83.53
CA ASP A 238 22.61 50.16 83.30
C ASP A 238 23.01 50.17 81.82
N THR A 239 22.02 50.16 80.90
CA THR A 239 22.26 50.12 79.45
C THR A 239 21.94 51.42 78.71
N ASN A 240 21.33 52.41 79.38
CA ASN A 240 20.81 53.65 78.79
C ASN A 240 19.83 53.42 77.63
N ILE A 241 19.17 52.26 77.59
CA ILE A 241 18.15 51.97 76.59
C ILE A 241 16.80 52.43 77.14
N VAL A 242 16.09 53.19 76.30
CA VAL A 242 14.72 53.65 76.55
C VAL A 242 13.78 52.81 75.69
N THR A 243 12.81 52.16 76.33
CA THR A 243 11.75 51.41 75.63
C THR A 243 10.38 51.86 76.12
N MET A 244 9.34 51.55 75.34
CA MET A 244 7.98 51.58 75.88
C MET A 244 7.82 50.48 76.95
N PRO A 245 6.91 50.65 77.92
CA PRO A 245 6.61 49.64 78.94
C PRO A 245 6.13 48.31 78.36
#